data_AF-A0A9D1KPR1-F1
#
_entry.id   AF-A0A9D1KPR1-F1
#
_cell.length_a   1.000
_cell.length_b   1.000
_cell.length_c   1.000
_cell.angle_alpha   90.00
_cell.angle_beta   90.00
_cell.angle_gamma   90.00
#
_symmetry.space_group_name_H-M   'P 1'
#
loop_
_entity.id
_entity.type
_entity.pdbx_description
1 polymer ?
#
loop_
_entity_poly.entity_id
_entity_poly.type
_entity_poly.pdbx_seq_one_letter_code
_entity_poly.pdbx_strand_id
1 'polypeptide(L)' 'MTDSARIDGPAADALLKLGRFFSRWDETDDQRAVFRKGGRAGDVFYRDRWSHDKVVRSTHGVNC' A
#
# COMPACT_ATOMS: atom_id res chain seq x y z
N MET A 1 -18.60 -19.79 0.28
CA MET A 1 -18.11 -18.56 -0.37
C MET A 1 -18.86 -17.41 0.26
N THR A 2 -18.19 -16.64 1.10
CA THR A 2 -18.79 -15.57 1.90
C THR A 2 -19.27 -14.45 0.98
N ASP A 3 -20.58 -14.32 0.86
CA ASP A 3 -21.24 -13.16 0.26
C ASP A 3 -20.89 -11.94 1.10
N SER A 4 -19.88 -11.21 0.65
CA SER A 4 -19.42 -9.99 1.31
C SER A 4 -20.37 -8.91 0.83
N ALA A 5 -21.11 -8.25 1.73
CA ALA A 5 -22.05 -7.19 1.37
C ALA A 5 -21.41 -6.20 0.39
N ARG A 6 -21.79 -6.27 -0.89
CA ARG A 6 -21.25 -5.40 -1.95
C ARG A 6 -22.11 -4.15 -2.00
N ILE A 7 -21.45 -3.00 -1.91
CA ILE A 7 -22.07 -1.66 -2.02
C ILE A 7 -22.39 -1.30 -3.49
N ASP A 8 -21.96 -2.14 -4.44
CA ASP A 8 -21.94 -1.82 -5.87
C ASP A 8 -22.75 -2.84 -6.68
N GLY A 9 -23.47 -2.37 -7.70
CA GLY A 9 -24.33 -3.20 -8.55
C GLY A 9 -23.67 -3.70 -9.86
N PRO A 10 -24.43 -4.42 -10.72
CA PRO A 10 -23.90 -5.09 -11.92
C PRO A 10 -23.17 -4.18 -12.93
N ALA A 11 -23.53 -2.90 -12.98
CA ALA A 11 -22.87 -1.92 -13.83
C ALA A 11 -21.41 -1.66 -13.38
N ALA A 12 -21.16 -1.62 -12.08
CA ALA A 12 -19.81 -1.44 -11.54
C ALA A 12 -18.94 -2.67 -11.86
N ASP A 13 -19.48 -3.88 -11.73
CA ASP A 13 -18.79 -5.12 -12.09
C ASP A 13 -18.41 -5.16 -13.58
N ALA A 14 -19.27 -4.64 -14.46
CA ALA A 14 -18.98 -4.57 -15.89
C ALA A 14 -17.82 -3.60 -16.20
N LEU A 15 -17.75 -2.47 -15.49
CA LEU A 15 -16.66 -1.50 -15.64
C LEU A 15 -15.33 -2.06 -15.14
N LEU A 16 -15.31 -2.77 -13.99
CA LEU A 16 -14.11 -3.44 -13.48
C LEU A 16 -13.58 -4.49 -14.48
N LYS A 17 -14.48 -5.33 -15.02
CA LYS A 17 -14.14 -6.32 -16.06
C LYS A 17 -13.55 -5.67 -17.32
N LEU A 18 -14.10 -4.53 -17.75
CA LEU A 18 -13.58 -3.79 -18.89
C LEU A 18 -12.18 -3.22 -18.60
N GLY A 19 -11.98 -2.62 -17.43
CA GLY A 19 -10.68 -2.09 -17.00
C GLY A 19 -9.60 -3.18 -16.97
N ARG A 20 -9.95 -4.36 -16.47
CA ARG A 20 -9.09 -5.56 -16.46
C ARG A 20 -8.61 -5.95 -17.86
N PHE A 21 -9.48 -5.88 -18.88
CA PHE A 21 -9.11 -6.26 -20.24
C PHE A 21 -7.90 -5.47 -20.77
N PHE A 22 -7.82 -4.19 -20.42
CA PHE A 22 -6.71 -3.32 -20.81
C PHE A 22 -5.49 -3.46 -19.90
N SER A 23 -5.72 -3.59 -18.60
CA SER A 23 -4.65 -3.57 -17.60
C SER A 23 -3.91 -4.92 -17.50
N ARG A 24 -4.63 -6.04 -17.60
CA ARG A 24 -4.14 -7.44 -17.53
C ARG A 24 -3.30 -7.78 -16.30
N TRP A 25 -3.62 -7.17 -15.15
CA TRP A 25 -2.92 -7.43 -13.89
C TRP A 25 -3.49 -8.69 -13.20
N ASP A 26 -2.65 -9.36 -12.42
CA ASP A 26 -3.10 -10.36 -11.45
C ASP A 26 -3.80 -9.64 -10.29
N GLU A 27 -5.11 -9.85 -10.20
CA GLU A 27 -6.02 -9.17 -9.29
C GLU A 27 -6.72 -10.16 -8.35
N THR A 28 -7.37 -9.63 -7.32
CA THR A 28 -8.25 -10.39 -6.43
C THR A 28 -9.49 -10.92 -7.15
N ASP A 29 -10.13 -11.95 -6.59
CA ASP A 29 -11.34 -12.57 -7.18
C ASP A 29 -12.50 -11.59 -7.43
N ASP A 30 -12.54 -10.49 -6.66
CA ASP A 30 -13.50 -9.40 -6.81
C ASP A 30 -13.03 -8.26 -7.73
N GLN A 31 -11.84 -8.36 -8.32
CA GLN A 31 -11.26 -7.45 -9.31
C GLN A 31 -10.96 -6.04 -8.76
N ARG A 32 -10.76 -5.92 -7.44
CA ARG A 32 -10.62 -4.61 -6.77
C ARG A 32 -9.21 -4.27 -6.32
N ALA A 33 -8.36 -5.27 -6.15
CA ALA A 33 -7.02 -5.06 -5.68
C ALA A 33 -6.01 -5.81 -6.55
N VAL A 34 -4.84 -5.18 -6.72
CA VAL A 34 -3.67 -5.76 -7.35
C VAL A 34 -2.52 -5.68 -6.36
N PHE A 35 -1.90 -6.82 -6.06
CA PHE A 35 -0.76 -6.87 -5.17
C PHE A 35 0.53 -6.92 -5.98
N ARG A 36 1.32 -5.84 -5.90
CA ARG A 36 2.61 -5.75 -6.61
C ARG A 36 3.75 -6.14 -5.68
N LYS A 37 4.75 -6.81 -6.25
CA LYS A 37 6.02 -7.10 -5.58
C LYS A 37 7.10 -6.17 -6.13
N GLY A 38 7.97 -5.65 -5.27
CA GLY A 38 9.05 -4.75 -5.68
C GLY A 38 8.62 -3.28 -5.81
N GLY A 39 9.38 -2.48 -6.57
CA GLY A 39 9.11 -1.05 -6.76
C GLY A 39 9.36 -0.15 -5.54
N ARG A 40 9.90 -0.71 -4.45
CA ARG A 40 10.13 -0.03 -3.16
C ARG A 40 11.56 0.51 -2.99
N ALA A 41 12.34 0.57 -4.06
CA ALA A 41 13.71 1.07 -3.99
C ALA A 41 13.77 2.53 -3.50
N GLY A 42 12.75 3.33 -3.82
CA GLY A 42 12.64 4.72 -3.36
C GLY A 42 12.50 4.86 -1.84
N ASP A 43 12.07 3.82 -1.12
CA ASP A 43 11.96 3.84 0.35
C ASP A 43 13.33 3.98 1.02
N VAL A 44 14.42 3.67 0.31
CA VAL A 44 15.80 3.75 0.82
C VAL A 44 16.12 5.13 1.34
N PHE A 45 15.65 6.19 0.66
CA PHE A 45 15.87 7.57 1.08
C PHE A 45 15.41 7.82 2.52
N TYR A 46 14.22 7.35 2.89
CA TYR A 46 13.69 7.53 4.23
C TYR A 46 14.30 6.58 5.26
N ARG A 47 14.69 5.37 4.84
CA ARG A 47 15.41 4.42 5.71
C ARG A 47 16.79 4.96 6.08
N ASP A 48 17.50 5.51 5.12
CA ASP A 48 18.83 6.11 5.32
C ASP A 48 18.72 7.36 6.18
N ARG A 49 17.73 8.22 5.93
CA ARG A 49 17.46 9.41 6.77
C ARG A 49 17.25 9.07 8.25
N TRP A 50 16.59 7.95 8.53
CA TRP A 50 16.31 7.51 9.91
C TRP A 50 17.50 6.80 10.55
N SER A 51 18.38 6.24 9.74
CA SER A 51 19.58 5.55 10.20
C SER A 51 20.56 6.53 10.84
N HIS A 52 21.25 6.08 11.88
CA HIS A 52 22.25 6.85 12.59
C HIS A 52 23.29 5.90 13.16
N ASP A 53 24.51 6.39 13.35
CA ASP A 53 25.62 5.54 13.82
C ASP A 53 25.41 5.08 15.26
N LYS A 54 24.87 5.97 16.11
CA LYS A 54 24.59 5.68 17.53
C LYS A 54 23.60 6.67 18.13
N VAL A 55 22.96 6.25 19.22
CA VAL A 55 22.22 7.13 20.14
C VAL A 55 22.96 7.18 21.46
N VAL A 56 23.11 8.37 22.03
CA VAL A 56 23.74 8.57 23.34
C VAL A 56 22.79 9.30 24.26
N ARG A 57 22.65 8.80 25.49
CA ARG A 57 21.83 9.44 26.52
C ARG A 57 22.46 10.76 26.96
N SER A 58 21.63 11.80 27.05
CA SER A 58 22.00 13.09 27.60
C SER A 58 20.84 13.64 28.45
N THR A 59 21.00 14.85 28.95
CA THR A 59 19.94 15.60 29.62
C THR A 59 19.93 17.04 29.11
N HIS A 60 18.80 17.74 29.21
CA HIS A 60 18.76 19.19 29.04
C HIS A 60 18.95 19.81 30.42
N GLY A 61 20.12 20.43 30.66
CA GLY A 61 20.49 21.03 31.96
C GLY A 61 19.86 22.40 32.17
N VAL A 62 18.53 22.45 32.23
CA VAL A 62 17.73 23.67 32.39
C VAL A 62 16.78 23.54 33.57
N ASN A 63 16.41 24.66 34.20
CA ASN A 63 15.35 24.68 35.21
C ASN A 63 13.99 24.90 34.52
N CYS A 64 13.48 23.83 33.93
CA CYS A 64 12.19 23.79 33.23
C CYS A 64 11.20 22.87 33.93
#